data_AF-A0A916R196-F1
#
_entry.id   AF-A0A916R196-F1
#
_cell.length_a   1.000
_cell.length_b   1.000
_cell.length_c   1.000
_cell.angle_alpha   90.00
_cell.angle_beta   90.00
_cell.angle_gamma   90.00
#
_symmetry.space_group_name_H-M   'P 1'
#
loop_
_entity.id
_entity.type
_entity.pdbx_description
1 polymer ?
#
loop_
_entity_poly.entity_id
_entity_poly.type
_entity_poly.pdbx_seq_one_letter_code
_entity_poly.pdbx_strand_id
1 'polypeptide(L)'
;MFFLGIGFLIIGLILAIVSGIWGLVQAFSEGTLWGVAYLFIPFAFVIFYLKNWSKTKIRKNFILMIIGLILSLVGSGALGNHITNNFVVNSANIPENPTITTNSENTSTKIETTEVISEKQIETTEVISDPFRDGINAATKAAELAQTANTQTQWNEVAMTWHQALVLMKEVPESHTKYEVAQNRIDLYRNNREIAKKKASY
;
A
#
# COMPACT_ATOMS: atom_id res chain seq x y z
N MET A 1 22.28 1.19 4.71
CA MET A 1 21.07 1.78 5.33
C MET A 1 20.14 0.71 5.93
N PHE A 2 19.92 -0.41 5.24
CA PHE A 2 19.14 -1.56 5.73
C PHE A 2 19.49 -2.05 7.16
N PHE A 3 20.74 -2.43 7.41
CA PHE A 3 21.17 -2.93 8.72
C PHE A 3 21.06 -1.88 9.84
N LEU A 4 21.21 -0.61 9.50
CA LEU A 4 21.04 0.50 10.44
C LEU A 4 19.55 0.64 10.84
N GLY A 5 18.64 0.51 9.88
CA GLY A 5 17.20 0.53 10.12
C GLY A 5 16.73 -0.63 11.00
N ILE A 6 17.25 -1.84 10.76
CA ILE A 6 17.01 -3.02 11.60
C ILE A 6 17.49 -2.79 13.03
N GLY A 7 18.69 -2.20 13.18
CA GLY A 7 19.21 -1.82 14.49
C GLY A 7 18.25 -0.91 15.25
N PHE A 8 17.77 0.17 14.62
CA PHE A 8 16.81 1.09 15.25
C PHE A 8 15.45 0.44 15.54
N LEU A 9 14.97 -0.46 14.69
CA LEU A 9 13.74 -1.20 14.93
C LEU A 9 13.88 -2.06 16.20
N ILE A 10 14.93 -2.87 16.27
CA ILE A 10 15.16 -3.80 17.38
C ILE A 10 15.35 -3.00 18.68
N ILE A 11 16.17 -1.94 18.65
CA ILE A 11 16.40 -1.09 19.83
C ILE A 11 15.09 -0.43 20.28
N GLY A 12 14.30 0.12 19.36
CA GLY A 12 13.01 0.73 19.67
C GLY A 12 12.03 -0.26 20.31
N LEU A 13 11.98 -1.49 19.79
CA LEU A 13 11.12 -2.56 20.28
C LEU A 13 11.57 -3.05 21.67
N ILE A 14 12.88 -3.20 21.90
CA ILE A 14 13.43 -3.51 23.23
C ILE A 14 13.06 -2.42 24.24
N LEU A 15 13.25 -1.15 23.89
CA LEU A 15 12.89 -0.03 24.76
C LEU A 15 11.39 -0.02 25.08
N ALA A 16 10.52 -0.29 24.10
CA ALA A 16 9.08 -0.38 24.30
C ALA A 16 8.71 -1.53 25.25
N ILE A 17 9.30 -2.71 25.08
CA ILE A 17 9.04 -3.87 25.95
C ILE A 17 9.52 -3.60 27.38
N VAL A 18 10.77 -3.16 27.55
CA VAL A 18 11.34 -2.87 28.87
C VAL A 18 10.54 -1.79 29.60
N SER A 19 10.14 -0.74 28.88
CA SER A 19 9.33 0.34 29.44
C SER A 19 7.91 -0.12 29.79
N GLY A 20 7.32 -1.01 28.98
CA GLY A 20 6.02 -1.62 29.24
C GLY A 20 6.03 -2.50 30.49
N ILE A 21 7.03 -3.37 30.63
CA ILE A 21 7.19 -4.24 31.81
C ILE A 21 7.42 -3.39 33.08
N TRP A 22 8.30 -2.38 33.01
CA TRP A 22 8.53 -1.49 34.14
C TRP A 22 7.27 -0.68 34.48
N GLY A 23 6.52 -0.22 33.47
CA GLY A 23 5.22 0.45 33.64
C GLY A 23 4.19 -0.42 34.34
N LEU A 24 4.14 -1.71 33.99
CA LEU A 24 3.27 -2.70 34.62
C LEU A 24 3.62 -2.90 36.10
N VAL A 25 4.91 -3.05 36.42
CA VAL A 25 5.37 -3.14 37.82
C VAL A 25 4.99 -1.89 38.60
N GLN A 26 5.09 -0.70 37.99
CA GLN A 26 4.65 0.54 38.62
C GLN A 26 3.15 0.58 38.86
N ALA A 27 2.35 0.07 37.93
CA ALA A 27 0.90 -0.02 38.11
C ALA A 27 0.55 -0.88 39.34
N PHE A 28 1.21 -2.02 39.53
CA PHE A 28 1.06 -2.84 40.74
C PHE A 28 1.55 -2.13 42.00
N SER A 29 2.61 -1.33 41.92
CA SER A 29 3.12 -0.57 43.07
C SER A 29 2.16 0.56 43.51
N GLU A 30 1.37 1.10 42.59
CA GLU A 30 0.35 2.12 42.87
C GLU A 30 -0.96 1.51 43.37
N GLY A 31 -1.23 0.25 43.01
CA GLY A 31 -2.33 -0.52 43.56
C GLY A 31 -2.66 -1.76 42.74
N THR A 32 -3.12 -2.80 43.41
CA THR A 32 -3.47 -4.09 42.77
C THR A 32 -4.51 -3.92 41.67
N LEU A 33 -5.47 -3.01 41.85
CA LEU A 33 -6.50 -2.73 40.85
C LEU A 33 -5.92 -2.12 39.56
N TRP A 34 -4.90 -1.26 39.67
CA TRP A 34 -4.24 -0.68 38.51
C TRP A 34 -3.42 -1.73 37.75
N GLY A 35 -2.69 -2.59 38.45
CA GLY A 35 -1.95 -3.68 37.81
C GLY A 35 -2.86 -4.68 37.08
N VAL A 36 -3.99 -5.07 37.70
CA VAL A 36 -4.97 -5.97 37.07
C VAL A 36 -5.66 -5.29 35.88
N ALA A 37 -6.09 -4.03 36.02
CA ALA A 37 -6.69 -3.27 34.92
C ALA A 37 -5.72 -3.17 33.73
N TYR A 38 -4.43 -2.96 33.99
CA TYR A 38 -3.40 -2.89 32.96
C TYR A 38 -3.31 -4.19 32.12
N LEU A 39 -3.55 -5.35 32.72
CA LEU A 39 -3.39 -6.66 32.07
C LEU A 39 -4.63 -7.10 31.28
N PHE A 40 -5.82 -6.81 31.79
CA PHE A 40 -7.08 -7.33 31.22
C PHE A 40 -7.89 -6.29 30.44
N ILE A 41 -7.63 -4.99 30.65
CA ILE A 41 -8.41 -3.93 30.02
C ILE A 41 -7.53 -3.24 28.98
N PRO A 42 -7.82 -3.38 27.68
CA PRO A 42 -7.09 -2.67 26.65
C PRO A 42 -7.18 -1.16 26.91
N PHE A 43 -6.09 -0.45 26.68
CA PHE A 43 -5.95 0.99 26.91
C PHE A 43 -6.02 1.47 28.38
N ALA A 44 -6.22 0.60 29.38
CA ALA A 44 -6.17 1.01 30.79
C ALA A 44 -4.80 1.59 31.17
N PHE A 45 -3.73 1.15 30.50
CA PHE A 45 -2.40 1.75 30.63
C PHE A 45 -2.41 3.25 30.30
N VAL A 46 -3.16 3.69 29.27
CA VAL A 46 -3.25 5.11 28.89
C VAL A 46 -3.88 5.90 30.03
N ILE A 47 -4.99 5.41 30.58
CA ILE A 47 -5.68 6.05 31.69
C ILE A 47 -4.77 6.11 32.93
N PHE A 48 -4.04 5.04 33.23
CA PHE A 48 -3.07 5.00 34.32
C PHE A 48 -1.99 6.08 34.15
N TYR A 49 -1.41 6.23 32.96
CA TYR A 49 -0.39 7.24 32.69
C TYR A 49 -0.94 8.66 32.71
N LEU A 50 -2.14 8.90 32.19
CA LEU A 50 -2.81 10.20 32.24
C LEU A 50 -3.10 10.62 33.69
N LYS A 51 -3.65 9.70 34.49
CA LYS A 51 -3.98 9.98 35.90
C LYS A 51 -2.73 10.22 36.75
N ASN A 52 -1.67 9.47 36.49
CA ASN A 52 -0.44 9.54 37.28
C ASN A 52 0.65 10.41 36.64
N TRP A 53 0.29 11.27 35.68
CA TRP A 53 1.23 12.10 34.91
C TRP A 53 2.11 13.03 35.76
N SER A 54 1.61 13.45 36.93
CA SER A 54 2.35 14.28 37.88
C SER A 54 3.56 13.56 38.50
N LYS A 55 3.56 12.22 38.52
CA LYS A 55 4.65 11.43 39.09
C LYS A 55 5.78 11.32 38.08
N THR A 56 6.90 12.00 38.38
CA THR A 56 8.08 12.07 37.49
C THR A 56 8.59 10.70 37.04
N LYS A 57 8.50 9.67 37.89
CA LYS A 57 8.92 8.30 37.57
C LYS A 57 8.02 7.66 36.51
N ILE A 58 6.71 7.83 36.63
CA ILE A 58 5.70 7.30 35.71
C ILE A 58 5.78 8.04 34.36
N ARG A 59 5.88 9.37 34.40
CA ARG A 59 6.05 10.20 33.20
C ARG A 59 7.29 9.83 32.40
N LYS A 60 8.44 9.66 33.05
CA LYS A 60 9.70 9.29 32.37
C LYS A 60 9.56 7.97 31.62
N ASN A 61 8.93 6.97 32.23
CA ASN A 61 8.74 5.67 31.61
C ASN A 61 7.79 5.72 30.41
N PHE A 62 6.72 6.51 30.52
CA PHE A 62 5.84 6.73 29.39
C PHE A 62 6.57 7.39 28.21
N ILE A 63 7.39 8.40 28.49
CA ILE A 63 8.19 9.07 27.46
C ILE A 63 9.17 8.08 26.81
N LEU A 64 9.83 7.20 27.57
CA LEU A 64 10.72 6.17 27.02
C LEU A 64 9.98 5.19 26.10
N MET A 65 8.75 4.80 26.46
CA MET A 65 7.91 3.97 25.60
C MET A 65 7.57 4.69 24.28
N ILE A 66 7.19 5.96 24.34
CA ILE A 66 6.87 6.76 23.15
C ILE A 66 8.11 6.95 22.25
N ILE A 67 9.27 7.23 22.85
CA ILE A 67 10.54 7.30 22.12
C ILE A 67 10.86 5.96 21.45
N GLY A 68 10.68 4.85 22.15
CA GLY A 68 10.90 3.50 21.60
C GLY A 68 9.98 3.21 20.41
N LEU A 69 8.70 3.57 20.50
CA LEU A 69 7.73 3.42 19.40
C LEU A 69 8.09 4.29 18.19
N ILE A 70 8.46 5.56 18.41
CA ILE A 70 8.89 6.46 17.33
C ILE A 70 10.16 5.91 16.66
N LEU A 71 11.14 5.47 17.45
CA LEU A 71 12.38 4.90 16.91
C LEU A 71 12.12 3.62 16.11
N SER A 72 11.19 2.78 16.57
CA SER A 72 10.78 1.58 15.86
C SER A 72 10.08 1.90 14.53
N LEU A 73 9.23 2.93 14.51
CA LEU A 73 8.55 3.41 13.31
C LEU A 73 9.55 3.97 12.28
N VAL A 74 10.51 4.76 12.74
CA VAL A 74 11.60 5.30 11.91
C VAL A 74 12.48 4.17 11.36
N GLY A 75 12.83 3.18 12.18
CA GLY A 75 13.58 2.00 11.73
C GLY A 75 12.83 1.16 10.68
N SER A 76 11.50 1.05 10.83
CA SER A 76 10.63 0.31 9.91
C SER A 76 10.52 0.97 8.54
N GLY A 77 10.54 2.31 8.47
CA GLY A 77 10.54 3.05 7.21
C GLY A 77 11.74 2.74 6.31
N ALA A 78 12.90 2.39 6.91
CA ALA A 78 14.09 1.99 6.17
C ALA A 78 14.03 0.55 5.61
N LEU A 79 13.15 -0.30 6.15
CA LEU A 79 12.94 -1.68 5.71
C LEU A 79 11.94 -1.80 4.56
N GLY A 80 10.96 -0.89 4.48
CA GLY A 80 9.92 -0.90 3.44
C GLY A 80 10.46 -0.84 2.01
N ASN A 81 11.63 -0.23 1.81
CA ASN A 81 12.26 -0.11 0.49
C ASN A 81 13.08 -1.35 0.07
N HIS A 82 13.33 -2.31 0.97
CA HIS A 82 14.19 -3.48 0.67
C HIS A 82 13.41 -4.78 0.47
N ILE A 83 12.19 -4.91 1.01
CA ILE A 83 11.38 -6.12 0.85
C ILE A 83 10.82 -6.23 -0.59
N THR A 84 10.45 -5.10 -1.21
CA THR A 84 9.90 -5.07 -2.57
C THR A 84 10.87 -5.53 -3.64
N ASN A 85 12.17 -5.29 -3.47
CA ASN A 85 13.19 -5.67 -4.47
C ASN A 85 13.40 -7.19 -4.55
N ASN A 86 13.22 -7.93 -3.45
CA ASN A 86 13.47 -9.37 -3.43
C ASN A 86 12.28 -10.20 -3.93
N PHE A 87 11.07 -9.63 -3.97
CA PHE A 87 9.89 -10.28 -4.57
C PHE A 87 9.75 -9.96 -6.07
N VAL A 88 10.35 -8.88 -6.56
CA VAL A 88 10.36 -8.53 -8.00
C VAL A 88 11.48 -9.26 -8.75
N VAL A 89 12.64 -9.49 -8.14
CA VAL A 89 13.78 -10.17 -8.80
C VAL A 89 13.53 -11.66 -9.08
N ASN A 90 12.61 -12.32 -8.36
CA ASN A 90 12.29 -13.73 -8.60
C ASN A 90 11.28 -13.98 -9.75
N SER A 91 10.65 -12.94 -10.30
CA SER A 91 9.75 -13.07 -11.46
C SER A 91 10.49 -12.92 -12.81
N ALA A 92 11.77 -12.54 -12.79
CA ALA A 92 12.58 -12.37 -14.00
C ALA A 92 13.21 -13.68 -14.53
N ASN A 93 13.02 -14.81 -13.84
CA ASN A 93 13.61 -16.10 -14.20
C ASN A 93 12.56 -17.13 -14.69
N ILE A 94 11.51 -16.69 -15.38
CA ILE A 94 10.63 -17.62 -16.11
C ILE A 94 11.30 -17.98 -17.44
N PRO A 95 11.57 -19.26 -17.73
CA PRO A 95 12.16 -19.67 -19.00
C PRO A 95 11.21 -19.34 -20.15
N GLU A 96 11.71 -18.59 -21.11
CA GLU A 96 11.07 -18.28 -22.38
C GLU A 96 10.92 -19.57 -23.22
N ASN A 97 9.68 -20.01 -23.52
CA ASN A 97 9.40 -20.98 -24.58
C ASN A 97 7.88 -21.09 -24.90
N PRO A 98 7.46 -21.46 -26.12
CA PRO A 98 7.81 -20.91 -27.43
C PRO A 98 6.61 -20.18 -28.09
N THR A 99 6.95 -19.28 -29.01
CA THR A 99 6.11 -18.59 -29.98
C THR A 99 5.14 -19.53 -30.72
N ILE A 100 3.82 -19.29 -30.59
CA ILE A 100 2.83 -19.82 -31.52
C ILE A 100 2.62 -18.79 -32.63
N THR A 101 3.30 -19.01 -33.74
CA THR A 101 2.93 -18.46 -35.06
C THR A 101 1.76 -19.32 -35.58
N THR A 102 0.64 -18.71 -35.96
CA THR A 102 -0.43 -19.43 -36.69
C THR A 102 -0.86 -18.62 -37.90
N ASN A 103 -0.14 -18.89 -38.99
CA ASN A 103 -0.54 -19.00 -40.39
C ASN A 103 -1.91 -18.42 -40.78
N SER A 104 -1.85 -17.34 -41.56
CA SER A 104 -2.91 -16.85 -42.43
C SER A 104 -2.76 -17.53 -43.80
N GLU A 105 -3.75 -18.34 -44.22
CA GLU A 105 -4.03 -18.56 -45.64
C GLU A 105 -5.46 -19.12 -45.87
N ASN A 106 -6.26 -18.26 -46.49
CA ASN A 106 -7.24 -18.50 -47.55
C ASN A 106 -8.45 -19.43 -47.35
N THR A 107 -9.66 -18.87 -47.48
CA THR A 107 -10.58 -19.16 -48.62
C THR A 107 -11.83 -18.27 -48.52
N SER A 108 -11.94 -17.33 -49.45
CA SER A 108 -13.16 -16.59 -49.74
C SER A 108 -14.19 -17.52 -50.37
N THR A 109 -15.42 -17.60 -49.84
CA THR A 109 -16.61 -18.10 -50.55
C THR A 109 -17.88 -17.44 -50.02
N LYS A 110 -18.37 -16.48 -50.82
CA LYS A 110 -19.78 -16.23 -51.19
C LYS A 110 -20.81 -16.03 -50.06
N ILE A 111 -21.24 -14.78 -49.87
CA ILE A 111 -22.44 -14.39 -49.11
C ILE A 111 -23.53 -13.97 -50.10
N GLU A 112 -24.67 -14.66 -50.07
CA GLU A 112 -25.95 -14.20 -50.61
C GLU A 112 -27.01 -14.34 -49.49
N THR A 113 -27.84 -13.31 -49.39
CA THR A 113 -28.77 -12.93 -48.32
C THR A 113 -29.96 -13.90 -48.16
N THR A 114 -30.42 -14.15 -46.92
CA THR A 114 -31.80 -13.89 -46.40
C THR A 114 -32.14 -14.76 -45.16
N GLU A 115 -32.52 -14.06 -44.09
CA GLU A 115 -33.39 -14.39 -42.93
C GLU A 115 -33.71 -15.86 -42.59
N VAL A 116 -33.47 -16.28 -41.33
CA VAL A 116 -34.54 -16.73 -40.39
C VAL A 116 -34.06 -16.56 -38.93
N ILE A 117 -34.90 -15.93 -38.11
CA ILE A 117 -34.80 -15.72 -36.66
C ILE A 117 -34.98 -17.05 -35.90
N SER A 118 -34.08 -17.39 -34.96
CA SER A 118 -34.42 -18.15 -33.73
C SER A 118 -33.25 -18.20 -32.73
N GLU A 119 -33.36 -17.33 -31.70
CA GLU A 119 -33.14 -17.60 -30.28
C GLU A 119 -31.82 -18.23 -29.76
N LYS A 120 -31.21 -17.50 -28.80
CA LYS A 120 -30.29 -17.92 -27.72
C LYS A 120 -28.77 -17.77 -27.95
N GLN A 121 -28.19 -16.98 -27.05
CA GLN A 121 -26.76 -16.80 -26.75
C GLN A 121 -25.94 -15.93 -27.73
N ILE A 122 -26.04 -14.62 -27.55
CA ILE A 122 -25.02 -13.66 -28.00
C ILE A 122 -24.04 -13.48 -26.84
N GLU A 123 -23.07 -14.38 -26.74
CA GLU A 123 -21.84 -14.14 -26.00
C GLU A 123 -20.87 -13.46 -26.97
N THR A 124 -21.01 -12.15 -27.08
CA THR A 124 -20.03 -11.31 -27.77
C THR A 124 -18.75 -11.36 -26.93
N THR A 125 -17.78 -12.17 -27.35
CA THR A 125 -16.38 -12.05 -26.91
C THR A 125 -15.79 -10.78 -27.53
N GLU A 126 -16.27 -9.61 -27.08
CA GLU A 126 -15.49 -8.39 -27.11
C GLU A 126 -14.42 -8.57 -26.02
N VAL A 127 -13.16 -8.33 -26.37
CA VAL A 127 -12.12 -8.13 -25.38
C VAL A 127 -12.42 -6.78 -24.70
N ILE A 128 -13.35 -6.78 -23.74
CA ILE A 128 -13.72 -5.60 -22.97
C ILE A 128 -12.48 -5.17 -22.18
N SER A 129 -11.92 -4.01 -22.52
CA SER A 129 -10.91 -3.33 -21.68
C SER A 129 -11.53 -3.07 -20.31
N ASP A 130 -10.81 -3.43 -19.24
CA ASP A 130 -11.24 -3.24 -17.86
C ASP A 130 -10.56 -1.97 -17.29
N PRO A 131 -11.27 -0.85 -17.15
CA PRO A 131 -10.70 0.41 -16.66
C PRO A 131 -10.16 0.29 -15.24
N PHE A 132 -10.71 -0.62 -14.42
CA PHE A 132 -10.21 -0.82 -13.06
C PHE A 132 -8.82 -1.45 -13.12
N ARG A 133 -8.66 -2.57 -13.85
CA ARG A 133 -7.36 -3.23 -14.02
C ARG A 133 -6.34 -2.29 -14.64
N ASP A 134 -6.72 -1.61 -15.71
CA ASP A 134 -5.81 -0.73 -16.44
C ASP A 134 -5.40 0.47 -15.57
N GLY A 135 -6.31 1.00 -14.74
CA GLY A 135 -6.02 2.05 -13.77
C GLY A 135 -5.09 1.59 -12.63
N ILE A 136 -5.24 0.36 -12.13
CA ILE A 136 -4.29 -0.23 -11.16
C ILE A 136 -2.91 -0.37 -11.80
N ASN A 137 -2.82 -0.86 -13.03
CA ASN A 137 -1.56 -1.03 -13.75
C ASN A 137 -0.83 0.32 -13.94
N ALA A 138 -1.57 1.37 -14.33
CA ALA A 138 -1.03 2.72 -14.43
C ALA A 138 -0.53 3.25 -13.07
N ALA A 139 -1.29 3.03 -11.99
CA ALA A 139 -0.88 3.45 -10.64
C ALA A 139 0.38 2.73 -10.16
N THR A 140 0.50 1.43 -10.41
CA THR A 140 1.70 0.64 -10.09
C THR A 140 2.91 1.17 -10.86
N LYS A 141 2.76 1.39 -12.18
CA LYS A 141 3.82 2.00 -13.00
C LYS A 141 4.23 3.38 -12.48
N ALA A 142 3.26 4.22 -12.10
CA ALA A 142 3.55 5.54 -11.54
C ALA A 142 4.35 5.45 -10.23
N ALA A 143 4.03 4.48 -9.37
CA ALA A 143 4.76 4.24 -8.13
C ALA A 143 6.18 3.69 -8.36
N GLU A 144 6.37 2.85 -9.37
CA GLU A 144 7.69 2.35 -9.79
C GLU A 144 8.57 3.48 -10.34
N LEU A 145 8.04 4.27 -11.28
CA LEU A 145 8.74 5.45 -11.81
C LEU A 145 9.12 6.43 -10.69
N ALA A 146 8.24 6.63 -9.71
CA ALA A 146 8.48 7.52 -8.57
C ALA A 146 9.66 7.08 -7.70
N GLN A 147 9.98 5.79 -7.64
CA GLN A 147 11.08 5.27 -6.83
C GLN A 147 12.45 5.64 -7.42
N THR A 148 12.54 5.75 -8.74
CA THR A 148 13.79 6.04 -9.45
C THR A 148 13.86 7.46 -10.01
N ALA A 149 12.80 8.26 -9.88
CA ALA A 149 12.74 9.62 -10.39
C ALA A 149 13.65 10.56 -9.59
N ASN A 150 14.55 11.26 -10.29
CA ASN A 150 15.51 12.21 -9.73
C ASN A 150 15.54 13.55 -10.48
N THR A 151 14.88 13.64 -11.65
CA THR A 151 14.84 14.86 -12.46
C THR A 151 13.42 15.39 -12.58
N GLN A 152 13.29 16.69 -12.85
CA GLN A 152 12.00 17.34 -13.12
C GLN A 152 11.19 16.61 -14.20
N THR A 153 11.84 16.20 -15.30
CA THR A 153 11.20 15.45 -16.39
C THR A 153 10.65 14.10 -15.91
N GLN A 154 11.42 13.36 -15.11
CA GLN A 154 10.97 12.08 -14.56
C GLN A 154 9.81 12.27 -13.58
N TRP A 155 9.84 13.32 -12.74
CA TRP A 155 8.71 13.63 -11.86
C TRP A 155 7.45 14.07 -12.62
N ASN A 156 7.60 14.75 -13.76
CA ASN A 156 6.47 15.02 -14.66
C ASN A 156 5.89 13.74 -15.25
N GLU A 157 6.72 12.77 -15.65
CA GLU A 157 6.26 11.47 -16.12
C GLU A 157 5.48 10.70 -15.05
N VAL A 158 5.96 10.72 -13.81
CA VAL A 158 5.25 10.16 -12.65
C VAL A 158 3.88 10.84 -12.47
N ALA A 159 3.83 12.17 -12.54
CA ALA A 159 2.58 12.92 -12.40
C ALA A 159 1.57 12.62 -13.53
N MET A 160 2.04 12.45 -14.77
CA MET A 160 1.21 12.06 -15.90
C MET A 160 0.69 10.63 -15.75
N THR A 161 1.52 9.71 -15.27
CA THR A 161 1.12 8.31 -15.08
C THR A 161 0.09 8.17 -13.95
N TRP A 162 0.23 8.92 -12.86
CA TRP A 162 -0.82 9.03 -11.83
C TRP A 162 -2.12 9.65 -12.37
N HIS A 163 -2.02 10.60 -13.31
CA HIS A 163 -3.20 11.17 -13.97
C HIS A 163 -3.94 10.14 -14.82
N GLN A 164 -3.21 9.32 -15.59
CA GLN A 164 -3.81 8.23 -16.36
C GLN A 164 -4.56 7.24 -15.45
N ALA A 165 -3.96 6.84 -14.33
CA ALA A 165 -4.62 5.99 -13.34
C ALA A 165 -5.91 6.62 -12.78
N LEU A 166 -5.89 7.93 -12.53
CA LEU A 166 -7.05 8.68 -12.06
C LEU A 166 -8.21 8.68 -13.09
N VAL A 167 -7.89 8.85 -14.37
CA VAL A 167 -8.90 8.84 -15.46
C VAL A 167 -9.55 7.46 -15.56
N LEU A 168 -8.73 6.41 -15.60
CA LEU A 168 -9.22 5.03 -15.70
C LEU A 168 -10.10 4.63 -14.51
N MET A 169 -9.75 5.06 -13.29
CA MET A 169 -10.58 4.81 -12.10
C MET A 169 -11.94 5.53 -12.16
N LYS A 170 -12.03 6.67 -12.83
CA LYS A 170 -13.30 7.40 -13.03
C LYS A 170 -14.19 6.76 -14.09
N GLU A 171 -13.61 5.99 -15.00
CA GLU A 171 -14.31 5.30 -16.08
C GLU A 171 -14.87 3.94 -15.64
N VAL A 172 -14.54 3.47 -14.43
CA VAL A 172 -15.10 2.23 -13.87
C VAL A 172 -16.62 2.41 -13.70
N PRO A 173 -17.45 1.58 -14.35
CA PRO A 173 -18.90 1.72 -14.26
C PRO A 173 -19.43 1.27 -12.90
N GLU A 174 -20.57 1.83 -12.48
CA GLU A 174 -21.22 1.50 -11.19
C GLU A 174 -21.58 0.02 -11.05
N SER A 175 -21.86 -0.66 -12.16
CA SER A 175 -22.13 -2.11 -12.20
C SER A 175 -20.89 -2.98 -11.99
N HIS A 176 -19.68 -2.39 -12.05
CA HIS A 176 -18.44 -3.14 -11.90
C HIS A 176 -18.25 -3.58 -10.44
N THR A 177 -17.85 -4.84 -10.23
CA THR A 177 -17.62 -5.41 -8.89
C THR A 177 -16.57 -4.67 -8.06
N LYS A 178 -15.74 -3.84 -8.69
CA LYS A 178 -14.70 -3.02 -8.04
C LYS A 178 -14.99 -1.52 -8.04
N TYR A 179 -16.20 -1.08 -8.39
CA TYR A 179 -16.55 0.34 -8.47
C TYR A 179 -16.22 1.11 -7.18
N GLU A 180 -16.68 0.61 -6.03
CA GLU A 180 -16.43 1.27 -4.74
C GLU A 180 -14.92 1.38 -4.43
N VAL A 181 -14.15 0.34 -4.77
CA VAL A 181 -12.70 0.35 -4.62
C VAL A 181 -12.05 1.36 -5.57
N ALA A 182 -12.58 1.50 -6.79
CA ALA A 182 -12.12 2.49 -7.76
C ALA A 182 -12.33 3.92 -7.23
N GLN A 183 -13.53 4.22 -6.72
CA GLN A 183 -13.86 5.53 -6.15
C GLN A 183 -12.93 5.90 -4.99
N ASN A 184 -12.67 4.97 -4.07
CA ASN A 184 -11.76 5.20 -2.95
C ASN A 184 -10.30 5.48 -3.39
N ARG A 185 -9.86 4.99 -4.57
CA ARG A 185 -8.50 5.19 -5.09
C ARG A 185 -8.29 6.54 -5.75
N ILE A 186 -9.36 7.21 -6.20
CA ILE A 186 -9.29 8.50 -6.91
C ILE A 186 -8.56 9.56 -6.07
N ASP A 187 -8.88 9.68 -4.78
CA ASP A 187 -8.26 10.68 -3.91
C ASP A 187 -6.79 10.38 -3.65
N LEU A 188 -6.45 9.10 -3.46
CA LEU A 188 -5.06 8.65 -3.33
C LEU A 188 -4.24 9.01 -4.58
N TYR A 189 -4.77 8.73 -5.78
CA TYR A 189 -4.07 8.97 -7.04
C TYR A 189 -3.91 10.46 -7.32
N ARG A 190 -4.92 11.27 -6.96
CA ARG A 190 -4.85 12.73 -7.02
C ARG A 190 -3.73 13.25 -6.11
N ASN A 191 -3.67 12.80 -4.86
CA ASN A 191 -2.65 13.24 -3.91
C ASN A 191 -1.23 12.87 -4.36
N ASN A 192 -1.04 11.63 -4.83
CA ASN A 192 0.26 11.17 -5.34
C ASN A 192 0.71 11.98 -6.56
N ARG A 193 -0.21 12.31 -7.46
CA ARG A 193 0.06 13.20 -8.58
C ARG A 193 0.53 14.58 -8.12
N GLU A 194 -0.13 15.19 -7.14
CA GLU A 194 0.27 16.52 -6.66
C GLU A 194 1.65 16.51 -6.00
N ILE A 195 1.99 15.45 -5.27
CA ILE A 195 3.35 15.26 -4.74
C ILE A 195 4.37 15.22 -5.90
N ALA A 196 4.08 14.46 -6.95
CA ALA A 196 4.95 14.36 -8.12
C ALA A 196 5.10 15.70 -8.86
N LYS A 197 4.00 16.45 -9.05
CA LYS A 197 4.03 17.80 -9.64
C LYS A 197 4.88 18.77 -8.85
N LYS A 198 4.77 18.74 -7.51
CA LYS A 198 5.60 19.57 -6.64
C LYS A 198 7.08 19.23 -6.82
N LYS A 199 7.42 17.94 -6.88
CA LYS A 199 8.80 17.49 -7.14
C LYS A 199 9.30 17.87 -8.53
N ALA A 200 8.41 17.94 -9.51
CA ALA A 200 8.71 18.44 -10.85
C ALA A 200 8.77 19.97 -10.94
N SER A 201 8.63 20.71 -9.84
CA SER A 201 8.75 22.18 -9.83
C SER A 201 10.03 22.68 -9.16
N TYR A 202 10.85 21.76 -8.64
CA TYR A 202 12.21 22.02 -8.13
C TYR A 202 13.24 21.75 -9.22
#